data_AF-A0A4S8LZR8-F1
#
_entry.id   AF-A0A4S8LZR8-F1
#
_cell.length_a   1.000
_cell.length_b   1.000
_cell.length_c   1.000
_cell.angle_alpha   90.00
_cell.angle_beta   90.00
_cell.angle_gamma   90.00
#
_symmetry.space_group_name_H-M   'P 1'
#
loop_
_entity.id
_entity.type
_entity.pdbx_description
1 polymer ?
#
loop_
_entity_poly.entity_id
_entity_poly.type
_entity_poly.pdbx_seq_one_letter_code
_entity_poly.pdbx_strand_id
1 'polypeptide(L)'
;MASNDDIWLQGQAEVNFLKEKYPHVDDETIDWLVQNRAGSRQRIRKAKYNRESYQCNRESRLLKAKIRNERKQQLLEMLSAEEQESARSTHLAAHRAAQEYYRIGKRQILADKEKERRRKKRANL
;
A
#
# COMPACT_ATOMS: atom_id res chain seq x y z
N MET A 1 -18.73 -21.79 5.10
CA MET A 1 -17.97 -20.51 5.15
C MET A 1 -17.13 -20.45 3.88
N ALA A 2 -17.39 -19.47 3.02
CA ALA A 2 -16.58 -19.25 1.80
C ALA A 2 -15.11 -19.03 2.19
N SER A 3 -14.21 -19.89 1.71
CA SER A 3 -12.77 -19.70 1.88
C SER A 3 -12.35 -18.39 1.21
N ASN A 4 -11.35 -17.71 1.73
CA ASN A 4 -10.74 -16.52 1.09
C ASN A 4 -10.21 -16.79 -0.33
N ASP A 5 -10.21 -18.04 -0.79
CA ASP A 5 -9.72 -18.46 -2.10
C ASP A 5 -10.72 -18.28 -3.25
N ASP A 6 -12.01 -18.04 -2.97
CA ASP A 6 -13.04 -17.94 -4.01
C ASP A 6 -12.77 -16.77 -4.96
N ILE A 7 -12.05 -15.73 -4.51
CA ILE A 7 -11.67 -14.57 -5.34
C ILE A 7 -10.80 -14.96 -6.54
N TRP A 8 -10.17 -16.14 -6.51
CA TRP A 8 -9.31 -16.64 -7.58
C TRP A 8 -10.03 -17.44 -8.65
N LEU A 9 -11.32 -17.75 -8.48
CA LEU A 9 -12.14 -18.30 -9.56
C LEU A 9 -12.14 -17.36 -10.77
N GLN A 10 -12.15 -17.93 -11.98
CA GLN A 10 -12.16 -17.20 -13.25
C GLN A 10 -13.04 -17.92 -14.27
N GLY A 11 -13.53 -17.17 -15.26
CA GLY A 11 -14.35 -17.73 -16.35
C GLY A 11 -15.68 -18.29 -15.84
N GLN A 12 -16.16 -19.38 -16.47
CA GLN A 12 -17.48 -19.95 -16.16
C GLN A 12 -17.62 -20.41 -14.70
N ALA A 13 -16.54 -20.87 -14.07
CA ALA A 13 -16.55 -21.28 -12.67
C ALA A 13 -16.84 -20.09 -11.72
N GLU A 14 -16.35 -18.89 -12.05
CA GLU A 14 -16.66 -17.67 -11.30
C GLU A 14 -18.12 -17.25 -11.46
N VAL A 15 -18.62 -17.30 -12.70
CA VAL A 15 -20.03 -16.98 -13.01
C VAL A 15 -20.97 -17.93 -12.27
N ASN A 16 -20.72 -19.24 -12.34
CA ASN A 16 -21.54 -20.25 -11.68
C ASN A 16 -21.54 -20.06 -10.15
N PHE A 17 -20.36 -19.82 -9.56
CA PHE A 17 -20.25 -19.53 -8.13
C PHE A 17 -21.04 -18.27 -7.73
N LEU A 18 -20.96 -17.19 -8.54
CA LEU A 18 -21.69 -15.96 -8.25
C LEU A 18 -23.21 -16.14 -8.39
N LYS A 19 -23.68 -16.91 -9.39
CA LYS A 19 -25.10 -17.24 -9.56
C LYS A 19 -25.62 -18.12 -8.43
N GLU A 20 -24.84 -19.11 -7.97
CA GLU A 20 -25.20 -19.94 -6.83
C GLU A 20 -25.26 -19.13 -5.53
N LYS A 21 -24.29 -18.22 -5.34
CA LYS A 21 -24.21 -17.38 -4.15
C LYS A 21 -25.24 -16.25 -4.12
N TYR A 22 -25.61 -15.73 -5.29
CA TYR A 22 -26.53 -14.61 -5.46
C TYR A 22 -27.61 -14.97 -6.50
N PRO A 23 -28.52 -15.91 -6.17
CA PRO A 23 -29.48 -16.46 -7.14
C PRO A 23 -30.57 -15.47 -7.57
N HIS A 24 -30.72 -14.36 -6.85
CA HIS A 24 -31.72 -13.31 -7.10
C HIS A 24 -31.14 -12.12 -7.89
N VAL A 25 -29.88 -12.20 -8.29
CA VAL A 25 -29.17 -11.12 -8.98
C VAL A 25 -29.21 -11.39 -10.48
N ASP A 26 -29.45 -10.34 -11.27
CA ASP A 26 -29.51 -10.43 -12.73
C ASP A 26 -28.13 -10.63 -13.37
N ASP A 27 -28.13 -11.08 -14.62
CA ASP A 27 -26.88 -11.38 -15.35
C ASP A 27 -25.97 -10.14 -15.51
N GLU A 28 -26.54 -8.94 -15.68
CA GLU A 28 -25.77 -7.69 -15.76
C GLU A 28 -24.99 -7.40 -14.47
N THR A 29 -25.63 -7.59 -13.32
CA THR A 29 -24.97 -7.40 -12.02
C THR A 29 -23.95 -8.51 -11.75
N ILE A 30 -24.20 -9.74 -12.20
CA ILE A 30 -23.20 -10.83 -12.13
C ILE A 30 -21.95 -10.44 -12.96
N ASP A 31 -22.11 -9.93 -14.17
CA ASP A 31 -21.01 -9.47 -15.01
C ASP A 31 -20.23 -8.32 -14.36
N TRP A 32 -20.95 -7.35 -13.76
CA TRP A 32 -20.34 -6.28 -12.99
C TRP A 32 -19.52 -6.81 -11.79
N LEU A 33 -20.01 -7.83 -11.09
CA LEU A 33 -19.30 -8.47 -9.99
C LEU A 33 -18.03 -9.18 -10.48
N VAL A 34 -18.09 -9.88 -11.62
CA VAL A 34 -16.92 -10.52 -12.25
C VAL A 34 -15.84 -9.48 -12.57
N GLN A 35 -16.21 -8.34 -13.16
CA GLN A 35 -15.26 -7.26 -13.48
C GLN A 35 -14.61 -6.67 -12.21
N ASN A 36 -15.40 -6.39 -11.17
CA ASN A 36 -14.87 -5.87 -9.90
C ASN A 36 -13.91 -6.84 -9.21
N ARG A 37 -14.23 -8.14 -9.29
CA ARG A 37 -13.37 -9.20 -8.76
C ARG A 37 -12.08 -9.33 -9.55
N ALA A 38 -12.13 -9.18 -10.88
CA ALA A 38 -10.93 -9.13 -11.72
C ALA A 38 -9.98 -7.99 -11.32
N GLY A 39 -10.51 -6.78 -11.12
CA GLY A 39 -9.72 -5.64 -10.61
C GLY A 39 -9.14 -5.90 -9.22
N SER A 40 -9.90 -6.55 -8.34
CA SER A 40 -9.44 -6.92 -7.01
C SER A 40 -8.31 -7.97 -7.04
N ARG A 41 -8.42 -9.00 -7.87
CA ARG A 41 -7.34 -9.98 -8.12
C ARG A 41 -6.07 -9.30 -8.59
N GLN A 42 -6.18 -8.38 -9.56
CA GLN A 42 -5.02 -7.66 -10.09
C GLN A 42 -4.32 -6.84 -8.99
N ARG A 43 -5.09 -6.13 -8.15
CA ARG A 43 -4.53 -5.40 -7.01
C ARG A 43 -3.78 -6.31 -6.04
N ILE A 44 -4.36 -7.48 -5.71
CA ILE A 44 -3.74 -8.45 -4.81
C ILE A 44 -2.46 -9.03 -5.42
N ARG A 45 -2.50 -9.46 -6.69
CA ARG A 45 -1.31 -9.95 -7.42
C ARG A 45 -0.20 -8.90 -7.45
N LYS A 46 -0.53 -7.65 -7.77
CA LYS A 46 0.43 -6.54 -7.79
C LYS A 46 1.03 -6.29 -6.40
N ALA A 47 0.23 -6.34 -5.35
CA ALA A 47 0.71 -6.17 -3.98
C ALA A 47 1.68 -7.31 -3.58
N LYS A 48 1.33 -8.57 -3.89
CA LYS A 48 2.19 -9.74 -3.65
C LYS A 48 3.51 -9.63 -4.42
N TYR A 49 3.44 -9.38 -5.73
CA TYR A 49 4.61 -9.18 -6.58
C TYR A 49 5.50 -8.05 -6.08
N ASN A 50 4.92 -6.90 -5.71
CA ASN A 50 5.69 -5.77 -5.20
C ASN A 50 6.40 -6.10 -3.88
N ARG A 51 5.75 -6.89 -3.00
CA ARG A 51 6.36 -7.35 -1.75
C ARG A 51 7.53 -8.29 -2.01
N GLU A 52 7.34 -9.29 -2.84
CA GLU A 52 8.37 -10.27 -3.22
C GLU A 52 9.53 -9.58 -3.94
N SER A 53 9.23 -8.74 -4.94
CA SER A 53 10.20 -7.91 -5.65
C SER A 53 10.98 -6.99 -4.71
N TYR A 54 10.32 -6.39 -3.72
CA TYR A 54 10.99 -5.58 -2.70
C TYR A 54 11.93 -6.42 -1.85
N GLN A 55 11.50 -7.60 -1.41
CA GLN A 55 12.31 -8.50 -0.59
C GLN A 55 13.57 -8.95 -1.35
N CYS A 56 13.43 -9.44 -2.59
CA CYS A 56 14.56 -9.89 -3.39
C CYS A 56 15.54 -8.76 -3.73
N ASN A 57 15.06 -7.52 -3.90
CA ASN A 57 15.88 -6.38 -4.28
C ASN A 57 16.17 -5.41 -3.11
N ARG A 58 15.92 -5.84 -1.86
CA ARG A 58 15.93 -4.96 -0.70
C ARG A 58 17.26 -4.25 -0.55
N GLU A 59 18.35 -5.01 -0.60
CA GLU A 59 19.71 -4.49 -0.41
C GLU A 59 20.10 -3.49 -1.49
N SER A 60 19.89 -3.84 -2.76
CA SER A 60 20.14 -2.94 -3.89
C SER A 60 19.33 -1.64 -3.78
N ARG A 61 18.06 -1.72 -3.36
CA ARG A 61 17.20 -0.54 -3.15
C ARG A 61 17.71 0.33 -2.00
N LEU A 62 18.12 -0.27 -0.89
CA LEU A 62 18.70 0.44 0.25
C LEU A 62 20.02 1.12 -0.12
N LEU A 63 20.88 0.44 -0.88
CA LEU A 63 22.14 1.01 -1.37
C LEU A 63 21.89 2.21 -2.29
N LYS A 64 20.98 2.09 -3.27
CA LYS A 64 20.59 3.20 -4.14
C LYS A 64 20.02 4.39 -3.36
N ALA A 65 19.24 4.13 -2.32
CA ALA A 65 18.70 5.17 -1.45
C ALA A 65 19.82 5.86 -0.64
N LYS A 66 20.77 5.10 -0.11
CA LYS A 66 21.95 5.62 0.59
C LYS A 66 22.76 6.55 -0.30
N ILE A 67 23.15 6.09 -1.50
CA ILE A 67 23.91 6.87 -2.48
C ILE A 67 23.17 8.16 -2.85
N ARG A 68 21.86 8.09 -3.06
CA ARG A 68 21.04 9.28 -3.36
C ARG A 68 21.06 10.29 -2.20
N ASN A 69 20.98 9.82 -0.96
CA ASN A 69 21.01 10.69 0.21
C ASN A 69 22.39 11.33 0.41
N GLU A 70 23.47 10.58 0.19
CA GLU A 70 24.83 11.11 0.22
C GLU A 70 25.02 12.22 -0.82
N ARG A 71 24.56 12.03 -2.05
CA ARG A 71 24.59 13.08 -3.08
C ARG A 71 23.79 14.32 -2.70
N LYS A 72 22.61 14.14 -2.11
CA LYS A 72 21.80 15.27 -1.61
C LYS A 72 22.52 16.02 -0.50
N GLN A 73 23.20 15.30 0.39
CA GLN A 73 23.97 15.90 1.48
C GLN A 73 25.15 16.72 0.94
N GLN A 74 25.92 16.16 0.00
CA GLN A 74 27.01 16.88 -0.66
C GLN A 74 26.52 18.16 -1.35
N LEU A 75 25.40 18.08 -2.07
CA LEU A 75 24.80 19.27 -2.71
C LEU A 75 24.35 20.32 -1.69
N LEU A 76 23.78 19.89 -0.55
CA LEU A 76 23.42 20.81 0.53
C LEU A 76 24.66 21.50 1.12
N GLU A 77 25.74 20.76 1.34
CA GLU A 77 26.99 21.31 1.90
C GLU A 77 27.67 22.34 0.98
N MET A 78 27.41 22.30 -0.32
CA MET A 78 27.91 23.27 -1.29
C MET A 78 27.11 24.58 -1.33
N LEU A 79 25.94 24.65 -0.68
CA LEU A 79 25.11 25.84 -0.62
C LEU A 79 25.56 26.78 0.51
N SER A 80 25.26 28.08 0.36
CA SER A 80 25.42 29.04 1.46
C SER A 80 24.49 28.72 2.64
N ALA A 81 24.76 29.28 3.82
CA ALA A 81 23.97 29.00 5.02
C ALA A 81 22.48 29.35 4.86
N GLU A 82 22.17 30.48 4.21
CA GLU A 82 20.78 30.91 3.94
C GLU A 82 20.07 29.97 2.96
N GLU A 83 20.77 29.50 1.92
CA GLU A 83 20.24 28.55 0.95
C GLU A 83 20.03 27.16 1.57
N GLN A 84 20.93 26.73 2.48
CA GLN A 84 20.77 25.49 3.24
C GLN A 84 19.54 25.54 4.14
N GLU A 85 19.32 26.65 4.84
CA GLU A 85 18.15 26.86 5.71
C GLU A 85 16.85 26.84 4.89
N SER A 86 16.82 27.55 3.76
CA SER A 86 15.69 27.53 2.83
C SER A 86 15.40 26.12 2.27
N ALA A 87 16.44 25.38 1.86
CA ALA A 87 16.31 24.02 1.37
C ALA A 87 15.79 23.05 2.44
N ARG A 88 16.26 23.17 3.68
CA ARG A 88 15.79 22.37 4.83
C ARG A 88 14.33 22.67 5.16
N SER A 89 13.95 23.95 5.18
CA SER A 89 12.57 24.39 5.42
C SER A 89 11.61 23.84 4.35
N THR A 90 11.98 23.97 3.09
CA THR A 90 11.21 23.44 1.95
C THR A 90 11.06 21.92 2.03
N HIS A 91 12.16 21.21 2.33
CA HIS A 91 12.13 19.76 2.50
C HIS A 91 11.24 19.34 3.68
N LEU A 92 11.30 20.06 4.80
CA LEU A 92 10.47 19.80 5.98
C LEU A 92 8.98 19.99 5.67
N ALA A 93 8.62 21.05 4.93
CA ALA A 93 7.26 21.30 4.48
C ALA A 93 6.75 20.16 3.57
N ALA A 94 7.55 19.76 2.58
CA ALA A 94 7.22 18.65 1.68
C ALA A 94 7.06 17.32 2.45
N HIS A 95 7.94 17.05 3.43
CA HIS A 95 7.84 15.87 4.29
C HIS A 95 6.57 15.88 5.13
N ARG A 96 6.20 17.02 5.74
CA ARG A 96 4.94 17.17 6.49
C ARG A 96 3.72 16.93 5.61
N ALA A 97 3.70 17.51 4.40
CA ALA A 97 2.63 17.31 3.44
C ALA A 97 2.50 15.82 3.05
N ALA A 98 3.62 15.15 2.73
CA ALA A 98 3.62 13.74 2.41
C ALA A 98 3.10 12.86 3.56
N GLN A 99 3.49 13.18 4.80
CA GLN A 99 2.95 12.50 5.99
C GLN A 99 1.44 12.71 6.14
N GLU A 100 0.95 13.91 5.85
CA GLU A 100 -0.48 14.23 5.96
C GLU A 100 -1.31 13.45 4.94
N TYR A 101 -0.90 13.44 3.67
CA TYR A 101 -1.55 12.62 2.64
C TYR A 101 -1.52 11.12 2.98
N TYR A 102 -0.41 10.64 3.53
CA TYR A 102 -0.33 9.26 4.00
C TYR A 102 -1.32 8.98 5.13
N ARG A 103 -1.43 9.88 6.12
CA ARG A 103 -2.39 9.75 7.23
C ARG A 103 -3.83 9.74 6.73
N ILE A 104 -4.18 10.65 5.82
CA ILE A 104 -5.51 10.72 5.22
C ILE A 104 -5.83 9.41 4.49
N GLY A 105 -4.94 8.96 3.59
CA GLY A 105 -5.17 7.76 2.78
C GLY A 105 -5.07 6.43 3.54
N LYS A 106 -4.49 6.42 4.75
CA LYS A 106 -4.27 5.20 5.56
C LYS A 106 -4.87 5.28 6.96
N ARG A 107 -5.81 6.19 7.21
CA ARG A 107 -6.39 6.47 8.52
C ARG A 107 -6.87 5.21 9.25
N GLN A 108 -7.60 4.34 8.55
CA GLN A 108 -8.11 3.08 9.09
C GLN A 108 -7.00 2.11 9.50
N ILE A 109 -6.02 1.88 8.62
CA ILE A 109 -4.88 0.98 8.90
C ILE A 109 -4.05 1.51 10.08
N LEU A 110 -3.86 2.83 10.18
CA LEU A 110 -3.14 3.44 11.30
C LEU A 110 -3.91 3.28 12.62
N ALA A 111 -5.24 3.45 12.60
CA ALA A 111 -6.08 3.21 13.75
C ALA A 111 -6.04 1.74 14.20
N ASP A 112 -6.08 0.79 13.26
CA ASP A 112 -6.03 -0.64 13.57
C ASP A 112 -4.67 -1.05 14.15
N LYS A 113 -3.57 -0.52 13.60
CA LYS A 113 -2.22 -0.69 14.18
C LYS A 113 -2.11 -0.13 15.60
N GLU A 114 -2.70 1.03 15.87
CA GLU A 114 -2.69 1.63 17.20
C GLU A 114 -3.55 0.81 18.19
N LYS A 115 -4.72 0.31 17.76
CA LYS A 115 -5.52 -0.63 18.56
C LYS A 115 -4.72 -1.89 18.89
N GLU A 116 -4.03 -2.48 17.91
CA GLU A 116 -3.19 -3.67 18.12
C GLU A 116 -2.03 -3.39 19.08
N ARG A 117 -1.36 -2.24 18.92
CA ARG A 117 -0.30 -1.79 19.85
C ARG A 117 -0.83 -1.69 21.29
N ARG A 118 -2.02 -1.11 21.48
CA ARG A 118 -2.66 -1.01 22.81
C ARG A 118 -3.03 -2.38 23.37
N ARG A 119 -3.53 -3.31 22.54
CA ARG A 119 -3.79 -4.70 22.96
C ARG A 119 -2.51 -5.40 23.43
N LYS A 120 -1.42 -5.30 22.67
CA LYS A 120 -0.11 -5.87 23.05
C LYS A 120 0.42 -5.26 24.35
N LYS A 121 0.29 -3.94 24.52
CA LYS A 121 0.69 -3.27 25.78
C LYS A 121 -0.12 -3.76 26.98
N ARG A 122 -1.43 -4.00 26.81
CA ARG A 122 -2.30 -4.55 27.87
C ARG A 122 -2.07 -6.04 28.15
N ALA A 123 -1.59 -6.80 27.18
CA ALA A 123 -1.28 -8.23 27.34
C ALA A 123 0.11 -8.47 27.93
N ASN A 124 1.01 -7.48 27.83
CA ASN A 124 2.35 -7.49 28.42
C ASN A 124 2.42 -6.71 29.76
N LEU A 125 1.28 -6.42 30.36
CA LEU A 125 1.07 -5.85 31.69
C LEU A 125 0.23 -6.83 32.50
#